data_AF-A0A1Z9D6A7-F1
#
_entry.id   AF-A0A1Z9D6A7-F1
#
_cell.length_a   1.000
_cell.length_b   1.000
_cell.length_c   1.000
_cell.angle_alpha   90.00
_cell.angle_beta   90.00
_cell.angle_gamma   90.00
#
_symmetry.space_group_name_H-M   'P 1'
#
loop_
_entity.id
_entity.type
_entity.pdbx_description
1 polymer ?
#
loop_
_entity_poly.entity_id
_entity_poly.type
_entity_poly.pdbx_seq_one_letter_code
_entity_poly.pdbx_strand_id
1 'polypeptide(L)'
;MKNIILTIIFLLGSFSFSQVEQGTYLCKYYKAYDAEDGVYNLSESEWVDVTFYFSSDFFTVEFEGEEEIKIWYEYMGEEEIEGSVCDIYETEEGGELAIDYDNQIFSYYSDYDGSTYLSLEEFSKIEIK
;
A
#
# COMPACT_ATOMS: atom_id res chain seq x y z
N MET A 1 8.60 -51.27 -11.78
CA MET A 1 8.13 -50.32 -10.76
C MET A 1 8.38 -48.92 -11.28
N LYS A 2 7.37 -48.36 -11.95
CA LYS A 2 7.44 -47.12 -12.71
C LYS A 2 6.33 -46.23 -12.15
N ASN A 3 6.64 -44.95 -11.96
CA ASN A 3 5.66 -43.87 -11.71
C ASN A 3 5.18 -43.70 -10.26
N ILE A 4 6.07 -43.33 -9.33
CA ILE A 4 5.67 -42.63 -8.09
C ILE A 4 6.71 -41.55 -7.78
N ILE A 5 6.98 -40.64 -8.72
CA ILE A 5 7.75 -39.41 -8.46
C ILE A 5 7.15 -38.33 -9.36
N LEU A 6 5.91 -37.90 -9.10
CA LEU A 6 5.33 -36.75 -9.82
C LEU A 6 4.10 -36.12 -9.14
N THR A 7 3.90 -36.34 -7.83
CA THR A 7 2.69 -35.85 -7.14
C THR A 7 2.99 -34.92 -5.95
N ILE A 8 4.26 -34.65 -5.63
CA ILE A 8 4.62 -33.73 -4.51
C ILE A 8 4.85 -32.29 -4.99
N ILE A 9 4.94 -32.04 -6.30
CA ILE A 9 5.21 -30.69 -6.84
C ILE A 9 3.95 -29.82 -6.93
N PHE A 10 2.75 -30.40 -6.78
CA PHE A 10 1.48 -29.68 -6.92
C PHE A 10 0.89 -29.11 -5.62
N LEU A 11 1.60 -29.25 -4.48
CA LEU A 11 1.11 -28.82 -3.17
C LEU A 11 1.71 -27.49 -2.67
N LEU A 12 2.47 -26.76 -3.51
CA LEU A 12 3.01 -25.43 -3.18
C LEU A 12 2.20 -24.28 -3.77
N GLY A 13 1.16 -24.55 -4.55
CA GLY A 13 0.25 -23.50 -5.04
C GLY A 13 -0.92 -23.35 -4.07
N SER A 14 -0.97 -22.22 -3.37
CA SER A 14 -2.12 -21.58 -2.69
C SER A 14 -1.87 -21.20 -1.22
N PHE A 15 -0.83 -20.38 -0.98
CA PHE A 15 -0.85 -19.46 0.15
C PHE A 15 -0.46 -18.07 -0.36
N SER A 16 -1.24 -17.53 -1.30
CA SER A 16 -1.25 -16.09 -1.53
C SER A 16 -2.10 -15.49 -0.41
N PHE A 17 -1.46 -15.31 0.74
CA PHE A 17 -1.74 -14.16 1.58
C PHE A 17 -0.53 -13.28 1.32
N SER A 18 -0.53 -12.55 0.21
CA SER A 18 0.49 -11.51 0.09
C SER A 18 0.07 -10.48 1.11
N GLN A 19 0.83 -10.35 2.18
CA GLN A 19 0.88 -9.11 2.92
C GLN A 19 2.10 -8.38 2.37
N VAL A 20 2.13 -7.07 2.47
CA VAL A 20 3.29 -6.25 2.16
C VAL A 20 4.54 -6.88 2.75
N GLU A 21 5.53 -7.10 1.89
CA GLU A 21 6.79 -7.67 2.34
C GLU A 21 7.47 -6.66 3.27
N GLN A 22 7.91 -7.11 4.44
CA GLN A 22 8.63 -6.24 5.36
C GLN A 22 9.95 -5.79 4.74
N GLY A 23 10.25 -4.50 4.88
CA GLY A 23 11.45 -3.94 4.27
C GLY A 23 11.32 -2.45 4.00
N THR A 24 12.37 -1.92 3.38
CA THR A 24 12.45 -0.50 3.03
C THR A 24 12.17 -0.31 1.54
N TYR A 25 11.29 0.61 1.24
CA TYR A 25 10.87 0.98 -0.10
C TYR A 25 11.13 2.46 -0.29
N LEU A 26 11.59 2.83 -1.48
CA LEU A 26 11.79 4.22 -1.88
C LEU A 26 10.80 4.54 -2.99
N CYS A 27 9.90 5.47 -2.73
CA CYS A 27 9.02 6.04 -3.74
C CYS A 27 9.68 7.30 -4.32
N LYS A 28 9.56 7.49 -5.63
CA LYS A 28 10.18 8.62 -6.35
C LYS A 28 9.19 9.67 -6.79
N TYR A 29 7.89 9.38 -6.68
CA TYR A 29 6.86 10.27 -7.17
C TYR A 29 5.66 10.26 -6.24
N TYR A 30 5.23 11.46 -5.86
CA TYR A 30 4.17 11.72 -4.90
C TYR A 30 3.06 12.52 -5.58
N LYS A 31 1.82 12.25 -5.17
CA LYS A 31 0.65 13.07 -5.48
C LYS A 31 -0.26 13.15 -4.26
N ALA A 32 -0.85 14.32 -4.06
CA ALA A 32 -1.91 14.53 -3.09
C ALA A 32 -3.21 14.90 -3.80
N TYR A 33 -4.31 14.46 -3.24
CA TYR A 33 -5.65 14.76 -3.72
C TYR A 33 -6.55 15.11 -2.55
N ASP A 34 -7.39 16.13 -2.76
CA ASP A 34 -8.44 16.53 -1.83
C ASP A 34 -9.81 16.10 -2.38
N ALA A 35 -10.65 15.52 -1.53
CA ALA A 35 -12.01 15.15 -1.90
C ALA A 35 -12.93 16.38 -1.82
N GLU A 36 -13.56 16.72 -2.94
CA GLU A 36 -14.67 17.69 -3.00
C GLU A 36 -15.90 17.01 -3.59
N ASP A 37 -17.02 17.02 -2.87
CA ASP A 37 -18.28 16.36 -3.25
C ASP A 37 -18.11 14.86 -3.61
N GLY A 38 -17.18 14.18 -2.92
CA GLY A 38 -16.88 12.76 -3.13
C GLY A 38 -16.02 12.46 -4.36
N VAL A 39 -15.42 13.50 -4.97
CA VAL A 39 -14.49 13.38 -6.09
C VAL A 39 -13.11 13.85 -5.65
N TYR A 40 -12.09 13.01 -5.84
CA TYR A 40 -10.70 13.38 -5.58
C TYR A 40 -10.17 14.31 -6.68
N ASN A 41 -9.71 15.49 -6.28
CA ASN A 41 -9.09 16.47 -7.15
C ASN A 41 -7.61 16.58 -6.82
N LEU A 42 -6.75 16.48 -7.83
CA LEU A 42 -5.30 16.60 -7.65
C LEU A 42 -4.95 17.99 -7.10
N SER A 43 -4.34 18.02 -5.91
CA SER A 43 -3.89 19.24 -5.25
C SER A 43 -2.40 19.44 -5.41
N GLU A 44 -1.61 18.36 -5.34
CA GLU A 44 -0.15 18.40 -5.44
C GLU A 44 0.40 17.23 -6.26
N SER A 45 1.52 17.47 -6.96
CA SER A 45 2.27 16.40 -7.61
C SER A 45 3.72 16.79 -7.83
N GLU A 46 4.64 15.95 -7.34
CA GLU A 46 6.06 16.23 -7.42
C GLU A 46 6.95 14.98 -7.45
N TRP A 47 8.18 15.16 -7.92
CA TRP A 47 9.25 14.18 -7.81
C TRP A 47 9.98 14.41 -6.49
N VAL A 48 9.82 13.48 -5.57
CA VAL A 48 10.36 13.55 -4.22
C VAL A 48 10.72 12.14 -3.76
N ASP A 49 11.80 12.02 -3.00
CA ASP A 49 12.22 10.76 -2.40
C ASP A 49 11.46 10.58 -1.08
N VAL A 50 10.54 9.61 -1.06
CA VAL A 50 9.79 9.20 0.13
C VAL A 50 10.19 7.79 0.51
N THR A 51 10.72 7.60 1.72
CA THR A 51 11.12 6.29 2.21
C THR A 51 10.02 5.71 3.07
N PHE A 52 9.57 4.50 2.73
CA PHE A 52 8.68 3.69 3.54
C PHE A 52 9.47 2.55 4.19
N TYR A 53 9.19 2.26 5.46
CA TYR A 53 9.63 1.02 6.09
C TYR A 53 8.41 0.24 6.59
N PHE A 54 8.17 -0.94 6.02
CA PHE A 54 7.09 -1.83 6.43
C PHE A 54 7.59 -2.86 7.42
N SER A 55 6.91 -2.95 8.55
CA SER A 55 7.01 -4.00 9.57
C SER A 55 5.70 -4.81 9.61
N SER A 56 5.63 -5.86 10.42
CA SER A 56 4.39 -6.63 10.58
C SER A 56 3.26 -5.82 11.21
N ASP A 57 3.58 -4.86 12.08
CA ASP A 57 2.59 -4.19 12.93
C ASP A 57 2.43 -2.70 12.60
N PHE A 58 3.39 -2.13 11.89
CA PHE A 58 3.40 -0.72 11.54
C PHE A 58 4.15 -0.49 10.24
N PHE A 59 3.96 0.69 9.66
CA PHE A 59 4.88 1.25 8.70
C PHE A 59 5.39 2.61 9.17
N THR A 60 6.53 3.04 8.63
CA THR A 60 6.99 4.42 8.75
C THR A 60 7.07 5.07 7.38
N VAL A 61 6.87 6.38 7.33
CA VAL A 61 7.03 7.22 6.15
C VAL A 61 7.93 8.40 6.49
N GLU A 62 8.95 8.64 5.66
CA GLU A 62 9.92 9.72 5.80
C GLU A 62 10.06 10.45 4.46
N PHE A 63 9.71 11.73 4.42
CA PHE A 63 10.03 12.63 3.32
C PHE A 63 11.45 13.17 3.48
N GLU A 64 12.15 13.42 2.37
CA GLU A 64 13.55 13.89 2.40
C GLU A 64 13.70 15.17 3.26
N GLY A 65 14.34 15.02 4.43
CA GLY A 65 14.63 16.14 5.34
C GLY A 65 13.53 16.43 6.36
N GLU A 66 12.48 15.62 6.42
CA GLU A 66 11.40 15.71 7.40
C GLU A 66 11.54 14.66 8.52
N GLU A 67 10.69 14.75 9.54
CA GLU A 67 10.64 13.76 10.62
C GLU A 67 9.90 12.50 10.16
N GLU A 68 10.42 11.33 10.55
CA GLU A 68 9.75 10.05 10.30
C GLU A 68 8.41 9.97 11.04
N ILE A 69 7.36 9.63 10.31
CA ILE A 69 6.02 9.38 10.87
C ILE A 69 5.80 7.87 10.96
N LYS A 70 5.34 7.40 12.13
CA LYS A 70 5.05 5.98 12.37
C LYS A 70 3.54 5.74 12.48
N ILE A 71 3.03 4.78 11.72
CA ILE A 71 1.60 4.47 11.62
C ILE A 71 1.39 2.97 11.87
N TRP A 72 0.55 2.63 12.86
CA TRP A 72 0.13 1.24 13.12
C TRP A 72 -1.00 0.84 12.17
N TYR A 73 -0.97 -0.41 11.71
CA TYR A 73 -1.93 -0.90 10.72
C TYR A 73 -2.28 -2.38 10.93
N GLU A 74 -3.43 -2.79 10.41
CA GLU A 74 -3.88 -4.17 10.38
C GLU A 74 -4.37 -4.55 8.98
N TYR A 75 -4.02 -5.76 8.53
CA TYR A 75 -4.45 -6.25 7.23
C TYR A 75 -5.94 -6.60 7.22
N MET A 76 -6.69 -6.03 6.27
CA MET A 76 -8.14 -6.16 6.16
C MET A 76 -8.57 -7.14 5.08
N GLY A 77 -7.77 -7.30 4.02
CA GLY A 77 -8.08 -8.19 2.91
C GLY A 77 -7.59 -7.64 1.58
N GLU A 78 -8.11 -8.23 0.51
CA GLU A 78 -7.88 -7.79 -0.87
C GLU A 78 -9.15 -7.14 -1.41
N GLU A 79 -9.02 -6.00 -2.10
CA GLU A 79 -10.13 -5.33 -2.78
C GLU A 79 -9.76 -4.94 -4.22
N GLU A 80 -10.77 -4.84 -5.10
CA GLU A 80 -10.57 -4.36 -6.47
C GLU A 80 -10.77 -2.84 -6.52
N ILE A 81 -9.68 -2.09 -6.71
CA ILE A 81 -9.68 -0.63 -6.83
C ILE A 81 -9.25 -0.27 -8.25
N GLU A 82 -10.11 0.45 -8.97
CA GLU A 82 -9.85 0.90 -10.35
C GLU A 82 -9.40 -0.20 -11.35
N GLY A 83 -9.78 -1.45 -11.09
CA GLY A 83 -9.44 -2.60 -11.92
C GLY A 83 -8.12 -3.30 -11.57
N SER A 84 -7.48 -2.91 -10.46
CA SER A 84 -6.34 -3.61 -9.85
C SER A 84 -6.78 -4.28 -8.55
N VAL A 85 -6.17 -5.43 -8.22
CA VAL A 85 -6.33 -6.05 -6.90
C VAL A 85 -5.30 -5.45 -5.95
N CYS A 86 -5.78 -4.85 -4.87
CA CYS A 86 -4.96 -4.17 -3.87
C CYS A 86 -5.07 -4.89 -2.53
N ASP A 87 -3.95 -4.98 -1.81
CA ASP A 87 -3.98 -5.32 -0.39
C ASP A 87 -4.43 -4.10 0.40
N ILE A 88 -5.40 -4.29 1.29
CA ILE A 88 -5.99 -3.22 2.11
C ILE A 88 -5.56 -3.37 3.56
N TYR A 89 -5.13 -2.26 4.15
CA TYR A 89 -4.76 -2.13 5.55
C TYR A 89 -5.55 -1.00 6.19
N GLU A 90 -6.12 -1.22 7.36
CA GLU A 90 -6.73 -0.18 8.19
C GLU A 90 -5.69 0.32 9.20
N THR A 91 -5.59 1.63 9.40
CA THR A 91 -4.68 2.23 10.38
C THR A 91 -5.39 2.48 11.71
N GLU A 92 -4.62 2.53 12.80
CA GLU A 92 -5.16 2.81 14.15
C GLU A 92 -5.89 4.17 14.21
N GLU A 93 -5.49 5.12 13.36
CA GLU A 93 -6.08 6.46 13.26
C GLU A 93 -7.34 6.50 12.37
N GLY A 94 -7.77 5.36 11.82
CA GLY A 94 -8.94 5.22 10.95
C GLY A 94 -8.67 5.56 9.49
N GLY A 95 -7.41 5.66 9.09
CA GLY A 95 -7.00 5.74 7.68
C GLY A 95 -6.97 4.36 7.02
N GLU A 96 -6.80 4.34 5.70
CA GLU A 96 -6.67 3.13 4.90
C GLU A 96 -5.42 3.22 4.03
N LEU A 97 -4.62 2.16 3.97
CA LEU A 97 -3.53 2.03 3.02
C LEU A 97 -3.89 0.91 2.04
N ALA A 98 -3.97 1.25 0.77
CA ALA A 98 -4.12 0.30 -0.33
C ALA A 98 -2.79 0.14 -1.08
N ILE A 99 -2.38 -1.10 -1.32
CA ILE A 99 -1.13 -1.42 -2.03
C ILE A 99 -1.43 -2.14 -3.34
N ASP A 100 -1.16 -1.46 -4.45
CA ASP A 100 -1.21 -2.02 -5.80
C ASP A 100 0.20 -2.44 -6.23
N TYR A 101 0.50 -3.75 -6.13
CA TYR A 101 1.80 -4.28 -6.51
C TYR A 101 2.04 -4.30 -8.01
N ASP A 102 0.98 -4.47 -8.82
CA ASP A 102 1.08 -4.57 -10.27
C ASP A 102 1.47 -3.22 -10.89
N ASN A 103 0.90 -2.13 -10.36
CA ASN A 103 1.20 -0.76 -10.80
C ASN A 103 2.26 -0.07 -9.93
N GLN A 104 2.68 -0.68 -8.83
CA GLN A 104 3.66 -0.14 -7.87
C GLN A 104 3.19 1.20 -7.31
N ILE A 105 2.03 1.19 -6.67
CA ILE A 105 1.42 2.36 -6.04
C ILE A 105 1.03 2.01 -4.60
N PHE A 106 1.39 2.89 -3.67
CA PHE A 106 0.83 2.93 -2.33
C PHE A 106 -0.15 4.10 -2.27
N SER A 107 -1.40 3.84 -1.90
CA SER A 107 -2.45 4.86 -1.77
C SER A 107 -2.86 4.94 -0.31
N TYR A 108 -2.63 6.08 0.33
CA TYR A 108 -3.02 6.34 1.71
C TYR A 108 -4.24 7.28 1.75
N TYR A 109 -5.34 6.77 2.29
CA TYR A 109 -6.58 7.50 2.49
C TYR A 109 -6.69 7.92 3.96
N SER A 110 -6.97 9.18 4.21
CA SER A 110 -7.06 9.74 5.56
C SER A 110 -8.21 10.73 5.71
N ASP A 111 -8.45 11.19 6.94
CA ASP A 111 -9.48 12.16 7.30
C ASP A 111 -10.92 11.70 6.95
N TYR A 112 -11.33 10.52 7.43
CA TYR A 112 -12.69 10.00 7.19
C TYR A 112 -13.77 10.86 7.87
N ASP A 113 -14.72 11.39 7.09
CA ASP A 113 -15.77 12.30 7.58
C ASP A 113 -17.07 11.60 8.00
N GLY A 114 -17.11 10.26 7.89
CA GLY A 114 -18.30 9.44 8.11
C GLY A 114 -18.96 8.93 6.83
N SER A 115 -18.57 9.47 5.66
CA SER A 115 -19.01 9.01 4.34
C SER A 115 -17.85 8.74 3.38
N THR A 116 -16.79 9.56 3.41
CA THR A 116 -15.62 9.42 2.52
C THR A 116 -14.36 9.84 3.26
N TYR A 117 -13.21 9.36 2.78
CA TYR A 117 -11.93 9.96 3.09
C TYR A 117 -11.82 11.31 2.39
N LEU A 118 -11.31 12.31 3.09
CA LEU A 118 -11.16 13.66 2.56
C LEU A 118 -9.81 13.88 1.88
N SER A 119 -8.83 13.05 2.20
CA SER A 119 -7.45 13.16 1.73
C SER A 119 -7.01 11.82 1.12
N LEU A 120 -6.33 11.89 -0.03
CA LEU A 120 -5.68 10.74 -0.67
C LEU A 120 -4.26 11.12 -1.08
N GLU A 121 -3.30 10.29 -0.68
CA GLU A 121 -1.89 10.41 -1.03
C GLU A 121 -1.45 9.19 -1.84
N GLU A 122 -0.88 9.41 -3.02
CA GLU A 122 -0.35 8.33 -3.86
C GLU A 122 1.18 8.41 -3.95
N PHE A 123 1.84 7.30 -3.61
CA PHE A 123 3.28 7.13 -3.72
C PHE A 123 3.57 6.07 -4.78
N SER A 124 4.38 6.43 -5.78
CA SER A 124 4.63 5.56 -6.93
C SER A 124 6.09 5.60 -7.37
N LYS A 125 6.41 4.79 -8.40
CA LYS A 125 7.79 4.57 -8.88
C LYS A 125 8.66 3.99 -7.77
N ILE A 126 8.21 2.85 -7.25
CA ILE A 126 8.73 2.22 -6.05
C ILE A 126 10.01 1.41 -6.36
N GLU A 127 11.05 1.63 -5.57
CA GLU A 127 12.31 0.90 -5.60
C GLU A 127 12.50 0.17 -4.26
N ILE A 128 12.83 -1.12 -4.30
CA ILE A 128 13.15 -1.90 -3.09
C ILE A 128 14.62 -1.64 -2.73
N LYS A 129 14.89 -1.29 -1.47
CA LYS A 129 16.25 -1.00 -0.95
C LYS A 129 16.91 -2.19 -0.25
#